data_AF-A0A067SDU4-F1
#
_entry.id   AF-A0A067SDU4-F1
#
_cell.length_a   1.000
_cell.length_b   1.000
_cell.length_c   1.000
_cell.angle_alpha   90.00
_cell.angle_beta   90.00
_cell.angle_gamma   90.00
#
_symmetry.space_group_name_H-M   'P 1'
#
loop_
_entity.id
_entity.type
_entity.pdbx_description
1 polymer ?
#
loop_
_entity_poly.entity_id
_entity_poly.type
_entity_poly.pdbx_seq_one_letter_code
_entity_poly.pdbx_strand_id
1 'polypeptide(L)' 'HLHRIGKAESPRCPCCRQEDETVHHYLMRCPAHRHAHDKMVREAGRAATRMSDLLSRKELLPALFKFIAATGRL' A
#
# COMPACT_ATOMS: atom_id res chain seq x y z
N HIS A 1 -7.63 8.82 -4.42
CA HIS A 1 -7.98 8.69 -2.99
C HIS A 1 -7.53 9.93 -2.23
N LEU A 2 -6.22 10.20 -2.12
CA LEU A 2 -5.69 11.38 -1.42
C LEU A 2 -6.26 12.71 -1.95
N HIS A 3 -6.37 12.84 -3.28
CA HIS A 3 -6.98 14.02 -3.89
C HIS A 3 -8.43 14.26 -3.48
N ARG A 4 -9.24 13.20 -3.38
CA ARG A 4 -10.66 13.30 -3.01
C ARG A 4 -10.87 13.75 -1.57
N ILE A 5 -9.88 13.53 -0.70
CA ILE A 5 -9.91 13.96 0.71
C ILE A 5 -9.08 15.24 0.94
N GLY A 6 -8.69 15.94 -0.13
CA GLY A 6 -7.93 17.20 -0.04
C GLY A 6 -6.49 17.05 0.48
N LYS A 7 -5.92 15.83 0.46
CA LYS A 7 -4.55 15.55 0.93
C LYS A 7 -3.50 15.54 -0.18
N ALA A 8 -3.92 15.68 -1.44
CA ALA A 8 -3.04 15.78 -2.58
C ALA A 8 -3.65 16.69 -3.65
N GLU A 9 -2.82 17.50 -4.32
CA GLU A 9 -3.24 18.40 -5.39
C GLU A 9 -3.67 17.65 -6.65
N SER A 10 -3.09 16.48 -6.89
CA SER A 10 -3.36 15.64 -8.06
C SER A 10 -3.93 14.29 -7.64
N PRO A 11 -4.85 13.70 -8.45
CA PRO A 11 -5.27 12.32 -8.26
C PRO A 11 -4.15 11.32 -8.55
N ARG A 12 -3.10 11.69 -9.30
CA ARG A 12 -1.98 10.81 -9.65
C ARG A 12 -1.16 10.40 -8.43
N CYS A 13 -0.67 9.16 -8.45
CA CYS A 13 0.30 8.66 -7.48
C CYS A 13 1.55 9.55 -7.47
N PRO A 14 1.90 10.19 -6.33
CA PRO A 14 3.10 11.02 -6.26
C PRO A 14 4.39 10.20 -6.36
N CYS A 15 4.33 8.90 -6.04
CA CYS A 15 5.49 8.02 -6.03
C CYS A 15 5.82 7.49 -7.43
N CYS A 16 4.86 6.87 -8.12
CA CYS A 16 5.10 6.26 -9.44
C CYS A 16 4.72 7.16 -10.61
N ARG A 17 3.78 8.11 -10.43
CA ARG A 17 3.22 9.00 -11.48
C ARG A 17 2.59 8.29 -12.69
N GLN A 18 2.33 6.98 -12.60
CA GLN A 18 1.80 6.17 -13.69
C GLN A 18 0.28 5.97 -13.62
N GLU A 19 -0.28 5.86 -12.41
CA GLU A 19 -1.71 5.64 -12.19
C GLU A 19 -2.23 6.62 -11.12
N ASP A 20 -3.56 6.72 -11.00
CA ASP A 20 -4.20 7.42 -9.91
C ASP A 20 -3.94 6.75 -8.57
N GLU A 21 -3.67 7.55 -7.56
CA GLU A 21 -3.46 7.12 -6.19
C GLU A 21 -4.76 6.57 -5.60
N THR A 22 -4.86 5.26 -5.46
CA THR A 22 -5.94 4.58 -4.74
C THR A 22 -5.37 3.72 -3.62
N VAL A 23 -6.18 3.34 -2.62
CA VAL A 23 -5.75 2.42 -1.57
C VAL A 23 -5.27 1.09 -2.19
N HIS A 24 -5.97 0.61 -3.21
CA HIS A 24 -5.57 -0.58 -3.94
C HIS A 24 -4.24 -0.38 -4.68
N HIS A 25 -4.06 0.74 -5.38
CA HIS A 25 -2.79 1.05 -6.04
C HIS A 25 -1.65 1.09 -5.03
N TYR A 26 -1.81 1.85 -3.94
CA TYR A 26 -0.83 1.97 -2.87
C TYR A 26 -0.41 0.63 -2.28
N LEU A 27 -1.38 -0.18 -1.83
CA LEU A 27 -1.12 -1.40 -1.09
C LEU A 27 -0.70 -2.56 -2.00
N MET A 28 -1.19 -2.61 -3.24
CA MET A 28 -1.11 -3.83 -4.06
C MET A 28 -0.33 -3.68 -5.36
N ARG A 29 -0.23 -2.48 -5.94
CA ARG A 29 0.23 -2.31 -7.33
C ARG A 29 1.35 -1.30 -7.55
N CYS A 30 1.56 -0.36 -6.64
CA CYS A 30 2.48 0.75 -6.86
C CYS A 30 3.91 0.23 -7.07
N PRO A 31 4.51 0.41 -8.27
CA PRO A 31 5.84 -0.12 -8.55
C PRO A 31 6.92 0.56 -7.71
N ALA A 32 6.68 1.80 -7.28
CA ALA A 32 7.59 2.53 -6.38
C ALA A 32 7.70 1.87 -4.98
N HIS A 33 6.76 1.01 -4.60
CA HIS A 33 6.75 0.30 -3.32
C HIS A 33 7.03 -1.19 -3.46
N ARG A 34 7.54 -1.65 -4.61
CA ARG A 34 7.80 -3.07 -4.88
C ARG A 34 8.63 -3.75 -3.79
N HIS A 35 9.69 -3.10 -3.31
CA HIS A 35 10.53 -3.65 -2.25
C HIS A 35 9.80 -3.82 -0.91
N ALA A 36 8.98 -2.83 -0.54
CA ALA A 36 8.17 -2.91 0.68
C ALA A 36 7.10 -4.01 0.55
N HIS A 37 6.51 -4.14 -0.64
CA HIS A 37 5.54 -5.20 -0.94
C HIS A 37 6.17 -6.59 -0.86
N ASP A 38 7.35 -6.80 -1.46
CA ASP A 38 8.07 -8.08 -1.42
C ASP A 38 8.40 -8.47 0.04
N LYS A 39 8.81 -7.52 0.88
CA LYS A 39 9.00 -7.75 2.32
C LYS A 39 7.70 -8.12 3.02
N MET A 40 6.62 -7.39 2.77
CA MET A 40 5.30 -7.65 3.36
C MET A 40 4.82 -9.06 3.00
N VAL A 41 4.91 -9.46 1.74
CA VAL A 41 4.50 -10.80 1.28
C VAL A 41 5.41 -11.89 1.85
N ARG A 42 6.71 -11.64 2.00
CA ARG A 42 7.63 -12.59 2.62
C ARG A 42 7.31 -12.83 4.09
N GLU A 43 6.88 -11.79 4.82
CA GLU A 43 6.54 -11.88 6.24
C GLU A 43 5.14 -12.46 6.49
N ALA A 44 4.14 -12.00 5.73
CA ALA A 44 2.72 -12.33 5.93
C ALA A 44 2.18 -13.43 4.98
N GLY A 45 2.99 -13.90 4.04
CA GLY A 45 2.65 -14.93 3.07
C GLY A 45 1.67 -14.46 1.99
N ARG A 46 1.12 -15.43 1.23
CA ARG A 46 0.19 -15.15 0.12
C ARG A 46 -1.07 -14.39 0.52
N ALA A 47 -1.49 -14.44 1.78
CA ALA A 47 -2.65 -13.67 2.23
C ALA A 47 -2.43 -12.16 2.10
N ALA A 48 -1.18 -11.67 2.21
CA ALA A 48 -0.87 -10.26 1.99
C ALA A 48 -1.02 -9.80 0.53
N THR A 49 -1.17 -10.71 -0.44
CA THR A 49 -1.43 -10.35 -1.84
C THR A 49 -2.92 -10.12 -2.13
N ARG A 50 -3.78 -10.23 -1.12
CA ARG A 50 -5.22 -9.94 -1.23
C ARG A 50 -5.57 -8.82 -0.26
N MET A 51 -6.05 -7.71 -0.81
CA MET A 51 -6.39 -6.52 -0.03
C MET A 51 -7.45 -6.81 1.05
N SER A 52 -8.44 -7.66 0.75
CA SER A 52 -9.45 -8.07 1.74
C SER A 52 -8.82 -8.80 2.92
N ASP A 53 -7.94 -9.76 2.66
CA ASP A 53 -7.29 -10.54 3.71
C ASP A 53 -6.37 -9.65 4.54
N LEU A 54 -5.55 -8.81 3.88
CA LEU A 54 -4.63 -7.86 4.50
C LEU A 54 -5.33 -6.88 5.46
N LEU A 55 -6.54 -6.44 5.12
CA LEU A 55 -7.30 -5.46 5.91
C LEU A 55 -8.24 -6.09 6.94
N SER A 56 -8.59 -7.37 6.81
CA SER A 56 -9.54 -8.04 7.72
C SER A 56 -8.86 -8.96 8.74
N ARG A 57 -7.66 -9.45 8.46
CA ARG A 57 -6.95 -10.42 9.32
C ARG A 57 -5.98 -9.71 10.26
N LYS A 58 -6.25 -9.81 11.58
CA LYS A 58 -5.47 -9.13 12.62
C LYS A 58 -3.99 -9.54 12.61
N GLU A 59 -3.72 -10.80 12.26
CA GLU A 59 -2.38 -11.36 12.15
C GLU A 59 -1.55 -10.73 11.02
N LEU A 60 -2.17 -10.08 10.03
CA LEU A 60 -1.48 -9.42 8.92
C LEU A 60 -1.23 -7.93 9.16
N LEU A 61 -1.91 -7.34 10.16
CA LEU A 61 -1.77 -5.92 10.50
C LEU A 61 -0.33 -5.51 10.85
N PRO A 62 0.48 -6.31 11.58
CA PRO A 62 1.87 -5.97 11.83
C PRO A 62 2.69 -5.80 10.54
N ALA A 63 2.49 -6.69 9.55
CA ALA A 63 3.18 -6.59 8.26
C ALA A 63 2.69 -5.37 7.45
N LEU A 64 1.38 -5.08 7.50
CA LEU A 64 0.80 -3.88 6.89
C LEU A 64 1.38 -2.59 7.50
N PHE A 65 1.49 -2.49 8.83
CA PHE A 65 2.05 -1.29 9.46
C PHE A 65 3.53 -1.09 9.14
N LYS A 66 4.32 -2.17 9.05
CA LYS A 66 5.70 -2.10 8.56
C LYS A 66 5.79 -1.62 7.11
N PHE A 67 4.88 -2.10 6.25
CA PHE A 67 4.78 -1.61 4.88
C PHE A 67 4.51 -0.10 4.86
N ILE A 68 3.50 0.34 5.62
CA ILE A 68 3.12 1.76 5.73
C ILE A 68 4.31 2.62 6.19
N ALA A 69 5.01 2.20 7.26
CA ALA A 69 6.20 2.89 7.74
C ALA A 69 7.33 2.93 6.69
N ALA A 70 7.57 1.83 5.97
CA ALA A 70 8.62 1.75 4.94
C ALA A 70 8.33 2.64 3.71
N THR A 71 7.06 2.95 3.44
CA THR A 71 6.66 3.84 2.34
C THR A 71 6.57 5.31 2.73
N GLY A 72 6.78 5.63 4.02
CA GLY A 72 6.79 7.01 4.52
C GLY A 72 5.40 7.64 4.63
N ARG A 73 4.33 6.83 4.69
CA ARG A 73 2.96 7.32 4.93
C ARG A 73 2.57 7.13 6.40
N LEU A 74 3.06 8.00 7.27
CA LEU A 74 2.59 8.12 8.65
C LEU A 74 1.94 9.48 8.86
#